data_AF-A0A2A4FVT9-F1
#
_entry.id   AF-A0A2A4FVT9-F1
#
_cell.length_a   1.000
_cell.length_b   1.000
_cell.length_c   1.000
_cell.angle_alpha   90.00
_cell.angle_beta   90.00
_cell.angle_gamma   90.00
#
_symmetry.space_group_name_H-M   'P 1'
#
loop_
_entity.id
_entity.type
_entity.pdbx_description
1 polymer ?
#
loop_
_entity_poly.entity_id
_entity_poly.type
_entity_poly.pdbx_seq_one_letter_code
_entity_poly.pdbx_strand_id
1 'polypeptide(L)'
;MSQGRTIIIVLVTLVIGFTGGFFLRPVLAPLRQTAVAVSPAAAVPQPTAARGTQYFAANLDEARQIVTGCRDGSVRGDECANAEQAVIEVDSRDRFKRFTGN
;
A
#
# COMPACT_ATOMS: atom_id res chain seq x y z
N MET A 1 13.64 -44.60 -1.75
CA MET A 1 12.40 -44.08 -2.38
C MET A 1 11.46 -43.32 -1.41
N SER A 2 11.81 -43.12 -0.12
CA SER A 2 10.96 -42.41 0.85
C SER A 2 11.17 -40.89 0.89
N GLN A 3 12.39 -40.41 0.61
CA GLN A 3 12.76 -39.00 0.74
C GLN A 3 12.04 -38.08 -0.25
N GLY A 4 11.92 -38.49 -1.53
CA GLY A 4 11.19 -37.71 -2.54
C GLY A 4 9.71 -37.56 -2.21
N ARG A 5 9.08 -38.62 -1.68
CA ARG A 5 7.68 -38.59 -1.24
C ARG A 5 7.48 -37.63 -0.06
N THR A 6 8.39 -37.61 0.90
CA THR A 6 8.32 -36.67 2.03
C THR A 6 8.45 -35.22 1.57
N ILE A 7 9.38 -34.91 0.66
CA ILE A 7 9.55 -33.56 0.11
C ILE A 7 8.28 -33.11 -0.63
N ILE A 8 7.70 -33.98 -1.45
CA ILE A 8 6.45 -33.69 -2.17
C ILE A 8 5.32 -33.39 -1.19
N ILE A 9 5.17 -34.18 -0.12
CA ILE A 9 4.14 -33.95 0.90
C ILE A 9 4.32 -32.58 1.56
N VAL A 10 5.55 -32.21 1.94
CA VAL A 10 5.84 -30.91 2.55
C VAL A 10 5.54 -29.74 1.60
N LEU A 11 5.87 -29.86 0.32
CA LEU A 11 5.57 -28.82 -0.66
C LEU A 11 4.07 -28.66 -0.87
N VAL A 12 3.33 -29.76 -0.97
CA VAL A 12 1.87 -29.73 -1.15
C VAL A 12 1.19 -29.09 0.07
N THR A 13 1.59 -29.44 1.29
CA THR A 13 1.01 -28.84 2.50
C THR A 13 1.35 -27.36 2.64
N LEU A 14 2.57 -26.95 2.26
CA LEU A 14 2.99 -25.54 2.23
C LEU A 14 2.12 -24.72 1.28
N VAL A 15 1.91 -25.20 0.06
CA VAL A 15 1.12 -24.49 -0.97
C VAL A 15 -0.34 -24.36 -0.54
N ILE A 16 -0.94 -25.42 0.03
CA ILE A 16 -2.32 -25.38 0.51
C ILE A 16 -2.46 -24.41 1.70
N GLY A 17 -1.53 -24.45 2.64
CA GLY A 17 -1.53 -23.52 3.78
C GLY A 17 -1.32 -22.07 3.36
N PHE A 18 -0.42 -21.82 2.41
CA PHE A 18 -0.14 -20.47 1.91
C PHE A 18 -1.32 -19.90 1.12
N THR A 19 -1.90 -20.67 0.20
CA THR A 19 -3.06 -20.24 -0.56
C THR A 19 -4.27 -20.03 0.34
N GLY A 20 -4.58 -20.99 1.23
CA GLY A 20 -5.65 -20.84 2.22
C GLY A 20 -5.47 -19.60 3.09
N GLY A 21 -4.28 -19.39 3.65
CA GLY A 21 -3.97 -18.20 4.45
C GLY A 21 -4.06 -16.90 3.66
N PHE A 22 -3.73 -16.90 2.37
CA PHE A 22 -3.88 -15.73 1.49
C PHE A 22 -5.35 -15.42 1.18
N PHE A 23 -6.19 -16.43 0.96
CA PHE A 23 -7.64 -16.26 0.75
C PHE A 23 -8.38 -15.84 2.03
N LEU A 24 -7.93 -16.34 3.19
CA LEU A 24 -8.50 -16.01 4.51
C LEU A 24 -7.91 -14.73 5.11
N ARG A 25 -6.90 -14.11 4.49
CA ARG A 25 -6.40 -12.82 4.94
C ARG A 25 -7.54 -11.81 4.82
N PRO A 26 -7.94 -11.15 5.92
CA PRO A 26 -8.86 -10.04 5.85
C PRO A 26 -8.25 -9.03 4.90
N VAL A 27 -9.02 -8.62 3.90
CA VAL A 27 -8.64 -7.55 2.98
C VAL A 27 -8.30 -6.32 3.83
N LEU A 28 -7.01 -6.10 4.07
CA LEU A 28 -6.49 -4.86 4.66
C LEU A 28 -6.46 -3.72 3.62
N ALA A 29 -7.11 -3.89 2.47
CA ALA A 29 -7.37 -2.77 1.59
C ALA A 29 -8.41 -1.87 2.27
N PRO A 30 -8.18 -0.54 2.37
CA PRO A 30 -9.23 0.37 2.79
C PRO A 30 -10.42 0.15 1.86
N LEU A 31 -11.61 -0.03 2.45
CA LEU A 31 -12.87 -0.09 1.72
C LEU A 31 -12.96 1.14 0.81
N ARG A 32 -12.59 1.00 -0.46
CA ARG A 32 -13.08 1.92 -1.49
C ARG A 32 -14.56 1.64 -1.62
N GLN A 33 -15.30 2.41 -0.85
CA GLN A 33 -16.75 2.42 -0.79
C GLN A 33 -17.27 2.53 -2.23
N THR A 34 -17.64 1.38 -2.81
CA THR A 34 -18.48 1.33 -3.99
C THR A 34 -19.83 1.87 -3.55
N ALA A 35 -19.98 3.18 -3.71
CA ALA A 35 -21.21 3.89 -3.42
C ALA A 35 -22.30 3.34 -4.36
N VAL A 36 -23.10 2.42 -3.85
CA VAL A 36 -24.45 2.17 -4.38
C VAL A 36 -25.20 3.48 -4.18
N ALA A 37 -25.40 4.19 -5.27
CA ALA A 37 -26.09 5.48 -5.28
C ALA A 37 -27.58 5.28 -4.97
N VAL A 38 -28.00 5.64 -3.77
CA VAL A 38 -29.39 5.94 -3.46
C VAL A 38 -29.48 7.20 -2.60
N SER A 39 -30.18 8.20 -3.16
CA SER A 39 -30.74 9.43 -2.58
C SER A 39 -29.85 10.68 -2.41
N PRO A 40 -30.40 11.89 -2.70
CA PRO A 40 -29.66 13.15 -2.71
C PRO A 40 -29.59 13.71 -1.29
N ALA A 41 -28.68 13.19 -0.47
CA ALA A 41 -28.28 13.89 0.74
C ALA A 41 -27.26 14.98 0.36
N ALA A 42 -27.40 16.15 0.98
CA ALA A 42 -26.59 17.34 0.77
C ALA A 42 -25.11 16.99 0.53
N ALA A 43 -24.53 17.59 -0.51
CA ALA A 43 -23.12 17.44 -0.85
C ALA A 43 -22.24 17.89 0.32
N VAL A 44 -21.91 16.94 1.20
CA VAL A 44 -20.76 17.03 2.08
C VAL A 44 -19.55 17.29 1.17
N PRO A 45 -18.66 18.25 1.47
CA PRO A 45 -17.44 18.40 0.71
C PRO A 45 -16.76 17.03 0.67
N GLN A 46 -16.71 16.42 -0.51
CA GLN A 46 -15.96 15.19 -0.71
C GLN A 46 -14.55 15.51 -0.22
N PRO A 47 -13.96 14.72 0.71
CA PRO A 47 -12.55 14.89 1.02
C PRO A 47 -11.83 14.80 -0.33
N THR A 48 -11.15 15.89 -0.70
CA THR A 48 -10.42 16.04 -1.95
C THR A 48 -9.74 14.72 -2.22
N ALA A 49 -10.13 14.01 -3.29
CA ALA A 49 -9.71 12.63 -3.52
C ALA A 49 -8.21 12.53 -3.26
N ALA A 50 -7.85 11.77 -2.22
CA ALA A 50 -6.50 11.81 -1.66
C ALA A 50 -5.49 11.71 -2.80
N ARG A 51 -4.61 12.72 -2.89
CA ARG A 51 -3.63 12.81 -3.97
C ARG A 51 -2.89 11.47 -4.08
N GLY A 52 -2.89 10.90 -5.29
CA GLY A 52 -2.30 9.58 -5.51
C GLY A 52 -0.78 9.60 -5.33
N THR A 53 -0.19 8.43 -5.07
CA THR A 53 1.26 8.23 -4.97
C THR A 53 2.03 8.83 -6.16
N GLN A 54 1.48 8.74 -7.36
CA GLN A 54 2.05 9.32 -8.58
C GLN A 54 2.24 10.85 -8.53
N TYR A 55 1.35 11.57 -7.84
CA TYR A 55 1.45 13.02 -7.68
C TYR A 55 2.59 13.38 -6.74
N PHE A 56 2.72 12.65 -5.63
CA PHE A 56 3.80 12.85 -4.66
C PHE A 56 5.16 12.39 -5.17
N ALA A 57 5.19 11.39 -6.07
CA ALA A 57 6.42 10.99 -6.76
C ALA A 57 6.96 12.10 -7.68
N ALA A 58 6.07 12.91 -8.26
CA ALA A 58 6.44 14.11 -9.03
C ALA A 58 6.74 15.32 -8.14
N ASN A 59 6.10 15.42 -6.96
CA ASN A 59 6.23 16.52 -6.01
C ASN A 59 6.80 16.03 -4.67
N LEU A 60 8.09 15.65 -4.65
CA LEU A 60 8.72 15.02 -3.49
C LEU A 60 8.87 15.96 -2.28
N ASP A 61 9.10 17.25 -2.51
CA ASP A 61 9.23 18.22 -1.41
C ASP A 61 7.89 18.39 -0.67
N GLU A 62 6.79 18.44 -1.43
CA GLU A 62 5.43 18.44 -0.89
C GLU A 62 5.13 17.13 -0.15
N ALA A 63 5.56 15.98 -0.69
CA ALA A 63 5.39 14.68 -0.04
C ALA A 63 6.08 14.63 1.33
N ARG A 64 7.30 15.15 1.47
CA ARG A 64 8.01 15.21 2.76
C ARG A 64 7.31 16.11 3.76
N GLN A 65 6.74 17.23 3.30
CA GLN A 65 5.98 18.14 4.16
C GLN A 65 4.71 17.47 4.69
N ILE A 66 3.99 16.74 3.82
CA ILE A 66 2.81 15.97 4.21
C ILE A 66 3.18 14.86 5.20
N VAL A 67 4.24 14.08 4.95
CA VAL A 67 4.72 13.04 5.89
C VAL A 67 5.07 13.63 7.26
N THR A 68 5.61 14.85 7.30
CA THR A 68 5.87 15.56 8.57
C THR A 68 4.55 15.90 9.28
N GLY A 69 3.58 16.46 8.56
CA GLY A 69 2.24 16.71 9.09
C GLY A 69 1.50 15.44 9.54
N CYS A 70 1.75 14.31 8.87
CA CYS A 70 1.22 13.00 9.28
C CYS A 70 1.82 12.52 10.60
N ARG A 71 3.13 12.77 10.81
CA ARG A 71 3.82 12.43 12.07
C ARG A 71 3.31 13.27 13.24
N ASP A 72 3.02 14.55 12.99
CA ASP A 72 2.45 15.47 13.98
C ASP A 72 0.94 15.25 14.19
N GLY A 73 0.33 14.34 13.42
CA GLY A 73 -1.08 14.00 13.50
C GLY A 73 -2.03 15.05 12.90
N SER A 74 -1.51 16.06 12.22
CA SER A 74 -2.28 17.14 11.57
C SER A 74 -2.91 16.71 10.24
N VAL A 75 -2.30 15.73 9.57
CA VAL A 75 -2.81 15.11 8.34
C VAL A 75 -3.11 13.64 8.65
N ARG A 76 -4.29 13.15 8.28
CA ARG A 76 -4.70 11.75 8.46
C ARG A 76 -5.43 11.24 7.23
N GLY A 77 -5.31 9.94 6.98
CA GLY A 77 -5.97 9.25 5.88
C GLY A 77 -5.01 8.88 4.74
N ASP A 78 -5.58 8.58 3.59
CA ASP A 78 -4.86 8.00 2.45
C ASP A 78 -3.75 8.91 1.90
N GLU A 79 -3.80 10.22 2.13
CA GLU A 79 -2.73 11.16 1.74
C GLU A 79 -1.40 10.87 2.46
N CYS A 80 -1.45 10.44 3.72
CA CYS A 80 -0.24 10.09 4.49
C CYS A 80 0.44 8.84 3.93
N ALA A 81 -0.36 7.79 3.68
CA ALA A 81 0.13 6.55 3.10
C ALA A 81 0.69 6.78 1.68
N ASN A 82 -0.01 7.58 0.87
CA ASN A 82 0.42 7.87 -0.49
C ASN A 82 1.69 8.71 -0.55
N ALA A 83 1.84 9.71 0.33
CA ALA A 83 3.04 10.54 0.41
C ALA A 83 4.25 9.77 0.96
N GLU A 84 4.05 8.97 2.01
CA GLU A 84 5.10 8.13 2.59
C GLU A 84 5.62 7.11 1.58
N GLN A 85 4.73 6.40 0.88
CA GLN A 85 5.10 5.44 -0.14
C GLN A 85 5.91 6.10 -1.28
N ALA A 86 5.55 7.30 -1.70
CA ALA A 86 6.30 8.03 -2.73
C ALA A 86 7.72 8.43 -2.27
N VAL A 87 7.88 8.85 -1.01
CA VAL A 87 9.20 9.17 -0.44
C VAL A 87 10.07 7.93 -0.33
N ILE A 88 9.52 6.81 0.13
CA ILE A 88 10.24 5.54 0.26
C ILE A 88 10.71 5.03 -1.10
N GLU A 89 9.85 5.07 -2.13
CA GLU A 89 10.19 4.62 -3.47
C GLU A 89 11.39 5.41 -4.04
N VAL A 90 11.36 6.73 -3.91
CA VAL A 90 12.46 7.55 -4.42
C VAL A 90 13.73 7.38 -3.60
N ASP A 91 13.66 7.33 -2.27
CA ASP A 91 14.84 7.09 -1.43
C ASP A 91 15.45 5.72 -1.72
N SER A 92 14.61 4.69 -1.88
CA SER A 92 15.04 3.33 -2.22
C SER A 92 15.71 3.29 -3.59
N ARG A 93 15.13 3.98 -4.58
CA ARG A 93 15.72 4.10 -5.92
C ARG A 93 17.04 4.84 -5.91
N ASP A 94 17.15 5.93 -5.15
CA ASP A 94 18.39 6.71 -5.06
C ASP A 94 19.49 5.94 -4.31
N ARG A 95 19.14 5.21 -3.25
CA ARG A 95 20.07 4.28 -2.59
C ARG A 95 20.48 3.18 -3.56
N PHE A 96 19.53 2.58 -4.27
CA PHE A 96 19.81 1.53 -5.24
C PHE A 96 20.78 2.02 -6.33
N LYS A 97 20.60 3.23 -6.87
CA LYS A 97 21.55 3.85 -7.81
C LYS A 97 22.94 4.04 -7.21
N ARG A 98 23.03 4.51 -5.96
CA ARG A 98 24.32 4.60 -5.26
C ARG A 98 24.98 3.23 -5.07
N PHE A 99 24.19 2.18 -4.84
CA PHE A 99 24.68 0.80 -4.72
C PHE A 99 25.09 0.19 -6.07
N THR A 100 24.38 0.50 -7.15
CA THR A 100 24.63 -0.07 -8.48
C THR A 100 25.58 0.76 -9.35
N GLY A 101 25.89 1.99 -8.93
CA GLY A 101 26.91 2.84 -9.55
C GLY A 101 26.59 3.32 -10.97
N ASN A 102 25.32 3.28 -11.39
CA ASN A 102 24.87 3.67 -12.72
C ASN A 102 23.92 4.89 -12.69
#